data_AF-A0A4C1WUA5-F1
#
_entry.id   AF-A0A4C1WUA5-F1
#
_cell.length_a   1.000
_cell.length_b   1.000
_cell.length_c   1.000
_cell.angle_alpha   90.00
_cell.angle_beta   90.00
_cell.angle_gamma   90.00
#
_symmetry.space_group_name_H-M   'P 1'
#
loop_
_entity.id
_entity.type
_entity.pdbx_description
1 polymer ?
#
loop_
_entity_poly.entity_id
_entity_poly.type
_entity_poly.pdbx_seq_one_letter_code
_entity_poly.pdbx_strand_id
1 'polypeptide(L)'
;MVKVSHKEWRYKHPELPPYLGRICEPETFDAQFFRMHHRLAVAADTIARKLLEQTYQAIYDAGLNVEHLRGKKVGVFVGTCFSDNEKAVFYEMAIKHGFGIVGCNRAMFANRLSYWLNVNGPSYTVDTACGSSMTALEHALRAIHDGRCEAALVGGGSLSLHPQPLILHGRTLRMSPDSKTRSLDENANGCVRSEGVCVVLLQKAADAKRPLVPLNTAFNTRLLVNTTSPPIRHAVCPVRPVDDAFKQRKKWSEVLFQNLHGRTPSHSRVKCVTSHV
;
A
#
# COMPACT_ATOMS: atom_id res chain seq x y z
N MET A 1 -17.18 2.34 -18.17
CA MET A 1 -15.98 1.92 -17.42
C MET A 1 -15.40 0.73 -18.13
N VAL A 2 -14.07 0.62 -18.29
CA VAL A 2 -13.51 -0.62 -18.84
C VAL A 2 -13.95 -1.76 -17.91
N LYS A 3 -14.66 -2.73 -18.49
CA LYS A 3 -15.26 -3.82 -17.75
C LYS A 3 -14.15 -4.80 -17.43
N VAL A 4 -13.53 -4.62 -16.27
CA VAL A 4 -12.71 -5.64 -15.63
C VAL A 4 -13.40 -5.92 -14.31
N SER A 5 -14.30 -6.90 -14.31
CA SER A 5 -15.15 -7.23 -13.17
C SER A 5 -14.94 -8.69 -12.75
N HIS A 6 -14.99 -8.95 -11.44
CA HIS A 6 -15.05 -10.32 -10.90
C HIS A 6 -16.21 -11.14 -11.46
N LYS A 7 -17.27 -10.48 -11.96
CA LYS A 7 -18.46 -11.13 -12.54
C LYS A 7 -18.18 -11.76 -13.91
N GLU A 8 -17.15 -11.29 -14.63
CA GLU A 8 -16.91 -11.69 -16.02
C GLU A 8 -16.07 -12.95 -16.16
N TRP A 9 -15.36 -13.39 -15.11
CA TRP A 9 -14.61 -14.64 -15.16
C TRP A 9 -14.95 -15.58 -13.99
N ARG A 10 -15.82 -16.56 -14.27
CA ARG A 10 -15.96 -17.80 -13.48
C ARG A 10 -14.99 -18.85 -14.04
N TYR A 11 -13.70 -18.57 -13.95
CA TYR A 11 -12.68 -19.43 -14.55
C TYR A 11 -12.34 -20.58 -13.59
N LYS A 12 -12.76 -21.81 -13.93
CA LYS A 12 -12.29 -23.05 -13.29
C LYS A 12 -10.99 -23.47 -13.97
N HIS A 13 -9.86 -23.16 -13.36
CA HIS A 13 -8.55 -23.59 -13.83
C HIS A 13 -7.93 -24.53 -12.79
N PRO A 14 -7.23 -25.61 -13.19
CA PRO A 14 -6.63 -26.56 -12.24
C PRO A 14 -5.71 -25.90 -11.21
N GLU A 15 -5.01 -24.84 -11.62
CA GLU A 15 -4.07 -24.09 -10.77
C GLU A 15 -4.73 -23.05 -9.88
N LEU A 16 -6.03 -22.77 -10.05
CA LEU A 16 -6.73 -21.75 -9.26
C LEU A 16 -7.59 -22.42 -8.18
N PRO A 17 -7.47 -21.99 -6.91
CA PRO A 17 -8.27 -22.56 -5.85
C PRO A 17 -9.72 -22.07 -5.95
N PRO A 18 -10.70 -22.83 -5.42
CA PRO A 18 -12.13 -22.57 -5.62
C PRO A 18 -12.59 -21.21 -5.05
N TYR A 19 -11.91 -20.73 -4.01
CA TYR A 19 -12.18 -19.46 -3.34
C TYR A 19 -10.94 -18.59 -3.24
N LEU A 20 -11.16 -17.27 -3.34
CA LEU A 20 -10.17 -16.19 -3.19
C LEU A 20 -10.83 -15.08 -2.36
N GLY A 21 -10.05 -14.31 -1.61
CA GLY A 21 -10.55 -13.11 -0.94
C GLY A 21 -10.74 -12.00 -1.97
N ARG A 22 -11.98 -11.62 -2.27
CA ARG A 22 -12.29 -10.56 -3.25
C ARG A 22 -12.97 -9.39 -2.57
N ILE A 23 -12.68 -8.18 -3.03
CA ILE A 23 -13.42 -7.01 -2.57
C ILE A 23 -14.79 -6.94 -3.27
N CYS A 24 -15.76 -6.33 -2.59
CA CYS A 24 -17.08 -6.12 -3.17
C CYS A 24 -17.05 -4.91 -4.13
N GLU A 25 -17.70 -5.08 -5.29
CA GLU A 25 -17.97 -4.00 -6.25
C GLU A 25 -16.75 -3.10 -6.57
N PRO A 26 -15.61 -3.70 -6.97
CA PRO A 26 -14.38 -2.95 -7.27
C PRO A 26 -14.59 -1.88 -8.34
N GLU A 27 -15.56 -2.08 -9.25
CA GLU A 27 -15.88 -1.18 -10.34
C GLU A 27 -16.52 0.15 -9.91
N THR A 28 -17.10 0.24 -8.72
CA THR A 28 -17.82 1.44 -8.26
C THR A 28 -16.85 2.57 -7.93
N PHE A 29 -17.20 3.80 -8.31
CA PHE A 29 -16.40 4.99 -8.00
C PHE A 29 -17.20 6.29 -8.17
N ASP A 30 -17.18 7.17 -7.18
CA ASP A 30 -17.78 8.51 -7.26
C ASP A 30 -16.85 9.52 -7.95
N ALA A 31 -16.86 9.51 -9.27
CA ALA A 31 -16.01 10.40 -10.07
C ALA A 31 -16.31 11.89 -9.85
N GLN A 32 -17.57 12.25 -9.54
CA GLN A 32 -17.97 13.64 -9.36
C GLN A 32 -17.41 14.21 -8.06
N PHE A 33 -17.49 13.45 -6.96
CA PHE A 33 -16.92 13.82 -5.68
C PHE A 33 -15.40 14.06 -5.77
N PHE A 34 -14.69 13.18 -6.47
CA PHE A 34 -13.23 13.30 -6.68
C PHE A 34 -12.83 14.26 -7.80
N ARG A 35 -13.79 15.01 -8.39
CA ARG A 35 -13.56 15.96 -9.49
C ARG A 35 -12.80 15.34 -10.67
N MET A 36 -13.07 14.06 -10.93
CA MET A 36 -12.44 13.32 -12.00
C MET A 36 -13.31 13.35 -13.25
N HIS A 37 -12.76 13.86 -14.34
CA HIS A 37 -13.45 13.87 -15.63
C HIS A 37 -13.88 12.45 -16.04
N HIS A 38 -15.11 12.29 -16.53
CA HIS A 38 -15.72 10.98 -16.80
C HIS A 38 -14.85 10.04 -17.63
N ARG A 39 -14.26 10.54 -18.74
CA ARG A 39 -13.39 9.71 -19.60
C ARG A 39 -12.13 9.23 -18.86
N LEU A 40 -11.58 10.08 -17.98
CA LEU A 40 -10.44 9.70 -17.15
C LEU A 40 -10.87 8.69 -16.09
N ALA A 41 -12.03 8.86 -15.45
CA ALA A 41 -12.56 7.91 -14.48
C ALA A 41 -12.79 6.52 -15.07
N VAL A 42 -13.20 6.44 -16.34
CA VAL A 42 -13.35 5.19 -17.08
C VAL A 42 -12.01 4.51 -17.35
N ALA A 43 -10.95 5.29 -17.61
CA ALA A 43 -9.60 4.80 -17.88
C ALA A 43 -8.76 4.64 -16.61
N ALA A 44 -9.18 5.19 -15.48
CA ALA A 44 -8.44 5.15 -14.24
C ALA A 44 -8.39 3.74 -13.68
N ASP A 45 -7.20 3.33 -13.27
CA ASP A 45 -6.99 2.06 -12.58
C ASP A 45 -7.91 1.95 -11.36
N THR A 46 -8.50 0.77 -11.17
CA THR A 46 -9.38 0.48 -10.04
C THR A 46 -8.70 0.67 -8.69
N ILE A 47 -7.42 0.32 -8.55
CA ILE A 47 -6.61 0.60 -7.35
C ILE A 47 -6.53 2.11 -7.12
N ALA A 48 -6.30 2.92 -8.16
CA ALA A 48 -6.24 4.38 -8.03
C ALA A 48 -7.57 4.97 -7.55
N ARG A 49 -8.68 4.46 -8.08
CA ARG A 49 -10.05 4.87 -7.71
C ARG A 49 -10.35 4.52 -6.25
N LYS A 50 -10.06 3.29 -5.83
CA LYS A 50 -10.28 2.86 -4.44
C LYS A 50 -9.33 3.53 -3.46
N LEU A 51 -8.09 3.83 -3.85
CA LEU A 51 -7.17 4.60 -3.01
C LEU A 51 -7.70 6.01 -2.72
N LEU A 52 -8.38 6.67 -3.66
CA LEU A 52 -9.02 7.97 -3.41
C LEU A 52 -10.15 7.86 -2.37
N GLU A 53 -11.01 6.87 -2.50
CA GLU A 53 -12.09 6.58 -1.53
C GLU A 53 -11.53 6.30 -0.14
N GLN A 54 -10.55 5.40 -0.05
CA GLN A 54 -9.89 5.03 1.20
C GLN A 54 -9.11 6.20 1.81
N THR A 55 -8.53 7.08 0.98
CA THR A 55 -7.87 8.31 1.46
C THR A 55 -8.86 9.24 2.15
N TYR A 56 -10.04 9.46 1.53
CA TYR A 56 -11.08 10.27 2.16
C TYR A 56 -11.57 9.66 3.47
N GLN A 57 -11.81 8.35 3.50
CA GLN A 57 -12.22 7.63 4.70
C GLN A 57 -11.17 7.73 5.82
N ALA A 58 -9.88 7.55 5.51
CA ALA A 58 -8.80 7.67 6.48
C ALA A 58 -8.69 9.09 7.09
N ILE A 59 -8.89 10.13 6.27
CA ILE A 59 -8.91 11.52 6.74
C ILE A 59 -10.11 11.76 7.65
N TYR A 60 -11.29 11.27 7.25
CA TYR A 60 -12.51 11.40 8.03
C TYR A 60 -12.42 10.68 9.38
N ASP A 61 -11.89 9.45 9.39
CA ASP A 61 -11.70 8.64 10.59
C ASP A 61 -10.75 9.34 11.60
N ALA A 62 -9.72 10.03 11.09
CA ALA A 62 -8.82 10.86 11.89
C ALA A 62 -9.48 12.12 12.49
N GLY A 63 -10.77 12.39 12.21
CA GLY A 63 -11.48 13.59 12.67
C GLY A 63 -11.03 14.86 11.93
N LEU A 64 -10.56 14.70 10.69
CA LEU A 64 -10.11 15.77 9.82
C LEU A 64 -11.02 15.87 8.59
N ASN A 65 -10.85 16.95 7.84
CA ASN A 65 -11.39 17.07 6.49
C ASN A 65 -10.24 17.41 5.52
N VAL A 66 -10.52 17.37 4.22
CA VAL A 66 -9.51 17.64 3.17
C VAL A 66 -8.87 19.03 3.32
N GLU A 67 -9.65 20.04 3.71
CA GLU A 67 -9.16 21.41 3.88
C GLU A 67 -8.14 21.54 5.01
N HIS A 68 -8.15 20.64 6.01
CA HIS A 68 -7.11 20.63 7.05
C HIS A 68 -5.73 20.22 6.52
N LEU A 69 -5.66 19.57 5.35
CA LEU A 69 -4.41 19.08 4.75
C LEU A 69 -3.99 19.89 3.53
N ARG A 70 -4.92 20.62 2.90
CA ARG A 70 -4.68 21.42 1.70
C ARG A 70 -3.52 22.41 1.89
N GLY A 71 -2.59 22.42 0.92
CA GLY A 71 -1.40 23.29 0.89
C GLY A 71 -0.24 22.85 1.78
N LYS A 72 -0.43 21.85 2.65
CA LYS A 72 0.58 21.43 3.64
C LYS A 72 1.60 20.44 3.09
N LYS A 73 2.68 20.26 3.85
CA LYS A 73 3.73 19.26 3.57
C LYS A 73 3.28 17.86 4.00
N VAL A 74 2.23 17.36 3.34
CA VAL A 74 1.75 15.99 3.53
C VAL A 74 2.36 15.10 2.46
N GLY A 75 3.11 14.08 2.88
CA GLY A 75 3.67 13.10 1.96
C GLY A 75 2.64 12.03 1.59
N VAL A 76 2.76 11.44 0.40
CA VAL A 76 1.91 10.35 -0.08
C VAL A 76 2.79 9.21 -0.60
N PHE A 77 2.71 8.08 0.08
CA PHE A 77 3.55 6.90 -0.19
C PHE A 77 2.63 5.72 -0.46
N VAL A 78 2.65 5.18 -1.67
CA VAL A 78 1.77 4.04 -2.03
C VAL A 78 2.59 2.80 -2.32
N GLY A 79 2.29 1.71 -1.63
CA GLY A 79 2.91 0.41 -1.87
C GLY A 79 2.01 -0.50 -2.71
N THR A 80 2.42 -0.80 -3.93
CA THR A 80 1.72 -1.77 -4.79
C THR A 80 2.69 -2.47 -5.73
N CYS A 81 2.41 -3.72 -6.06
CA CYS A 81 3.29 -4.57 -6.88
C CYS A 81 2.69 -5.00 -8.21
N PHE A 82 1.36 -5.00 -8.32
CA PHE A 82 0.66 -5.42 -9.52
C PHE A 82 -0.53 -4.50 -9.81
N SER A 83 -0.62 -4.08 -11.06
CA SER A 83 -1.80 -3.43 -11.64
C SER A 83 -2.28 -4.28 -12.82
N ASP A 84 -3.47 -4.85 -12.67
CA ASP A 84 -4.10 -5.64 -13.72
C ASP A 84 -4.70 -4.74 -14.81
N ASN A 85 -5.15 -3.53 -14.44
CA ASN A 85 -5.67 -2.54 -15.38
C ASN A 85 -4.57 -1.97 -16.27
N GLU A 86 -3.32 -1.87 -15.81
CA GLU A 86 -2.20 -1.44 -16.65
C GLU A 86 -2.03 -2.35 -17.88
N LYS A 87 -2.40 -3.63 -17.83
CA LYS A 87 -2.35 -4.49 -19.02
C LYS A 87 -3.64 -4.46 -19.84
N ALA A 88 -4.80 -4.50 -19.18
CA ALA A 88 -6.10 -4.57 -19.85
C ALA A 88 -6.59 -3.22 -20.40
N VAL A 89 -6.42 -2.15 -19.64
CA VAL A 89 -6.96 -0.81 -19.91
C VAL A 89 -5.97 0.04 -20.69
N PHE A 90 -4.66 -0.10 -20.45
CA PHE A 90 -3.65 0.76 -21.06
C PHE A 90 -3.69 0.69 -22.57
N TYR A 91 -3.64 -0.50 -23.18
CA TYR A 91 -3.62 -0.61 -24.64
C TYR A 91 -4.93 -0.13 -25.27
N GLU A 92 -6.09 -0.52 -24.75
CA GLU A 92 -7.38 -0.10 -25.32
C GLU A 92 -7.67 1.39 -25.13
N MET A 93 -7.45 1.94 -23.93
CA MET A 93 -7.80 3.34 -23.62
C MET A 93 -6.69 4.33 -24.02
N ALA A 94 -5.41 3.94 -24.02
CA ALA A 94 -4.34 4.80 -24.54
C ALA A 94 -4.54 5.07 -26.03
N ILE A 95 -4.85 4.03 -26.81
CA ILE A 95 -5.05 4.14 -28.26
C ILE A 95 -6.34 4.92 -28.58
N LYS A 96 -7.43 4.66 -27.85
CA LYS A 96 -8.74 5.24 -28.18
C LYS A 96 -8.97 6.66 -27.65
N HIS A 97 -8.38 7.01 -26.51
CA HIS A 97 -8.73 8.24 -25.79
C HIS A 97 -7.54 9.01 -25.19
N GLY A 98 -6.30 8.53 -25.32
CA GLY A 98 -5.10 9.21 -24.80
C GLY A 98 -4.97 9.23 -23.26
N PHE A 99 -5.93 8.65 -22.53
CA PHE A 99 -5.93 8.64 -21.06
C PHE A 99 -5.23 7.42 -20.45
N GLY A 100 -4.75 6.45 -21.23
CA GLY A 100 -4.16 5.22 -20.67
C GLY A 100 -2.95 5.46 -19.77
N ILE A 101 -2.04 6.36 -20.16
CA ILE A 101 -0.86 6.72 -19.33
C ILE A 101 -1.31 7.39 -18.04
N VAL A 102 -2.11 8.46 -18.15
CA VAL A 102 -2.56 9.22 -16.98
C VAL A 102 -3.53 8.40 -16.12
N GLY A 103 -4.21 7.39 -16.67
CA GLY A 103 -5.18 6.55 -15.96
C GLY A 103 -4.56 5.38 -15.20
N CYS A 104 -3.56 4.72 -15.78
CA CYS A 104 -3.03 3.44 -15.27
C CYS A 104 -1.56 3.44 -14.86
N ASN A 105 -0.77 4.49 -15.16
CA ASN A 105 0.62 4.51 -14.73
C ASN A 105 0.72 4.45 -13.21
N ARG A 106 1.59 3.57 -12.69
CA ARG A 106 1.74 3.34 -11.24
C ARG A 106 2.06 4.61 -10.44
N ALA A 107 2.80 5.55 -11.01
CA ALA A 107 3.08 6.84 -10.36
C ALA A 107 1.79 7.61 -10.02
N MET A 108 0.71 7.38 -10.77
CA MET A 108 -0.59 8.01 -10.54
C MET A 108 -1.28 7.50 -9.27
N PHE A 109 -0.88 6.35 -8.71
CA PHE A 109 -1.44 5.86 -7.46
C PHE A 109 -1.15 6.78 -6.28
N ALA A 110 0.05 7.37 -6.23
CA ALA A 110 0.37 8.39 -5.23
C ALA A 110 0.00 9.80 -5.73
N ASN A 111 0.37 10.13 -6.97
CA ASN A 111 0.26 11.50 -7.48
C ASN A 111 -1.17 11.99 -7.58
N ARG A 112 -2.15 11.10 -7.81
CA ARG A 112 -3.55 11.49 -7.89
C ARG A 112 -4.13 11.86 -6.53
N LEU A 113 -3.70 11.20 -5.47
CA LEU A 113 -4.08 11.51 -4.10
C LEU A 113 -3.48 12.87 -3.72
N SER A 114 -2.20 13.08 -4.02
CA SER A 114 -1.51 14.35 -3.82
C SER A 114 -2.20 15.50 -4.55
N TYR A 115 -2.59 15.28 -5.81
CA TYR A 115 -3.30 16.25 -6.63
C TYR A 115 -4.69 16.57 -6.07
N TRP A 116 -5.49 15.56 -5.74
CA TRP A 116 -6.85 15.77 -5.23
C TRP A 116 -6.87 16.49 -3.87
N LEU A 117 -5.92 16.15 -2.99
CA LEU A 117 -5.76 16.81 -1.68
C LEU A 117 -5.08 18.18 -1.78
N ASN A 118 -4.40 18.46 -2.90
CA ASN A 118 -3.55 19.64 -3.09
C ASN A 118 -2.48 19.75 -1.98
N VAL A 119 -1.66 18.71 -1.83
CA VAL A 119 -0.58 18.63 -0.84
C VAL A 119 0.80 18.68 -1.49
N ASN A 120 1.78 19.19 -0.76
CA ASN A 120 3.10 19.56 -1.29
C ASN A 120 4.26 18.70 -0.76
N GLY A 121 3.96 17.54 -0.14
CA GLY A 121 5.00 16.61 0.32
C GLY A 121 5.49 15.66 -0.79
N PRO A 122 6.46 14.78 -0.48
CA PRO A 122 6.92 13.73 -1.38
C PRO A 122 5.76 12.84 -1.81
N SER A 123 5.66 12.51 -3.09
CA SER A 123 4.58 11.70 -3.67
C SER A 123 5.15 10.65 -4.60
N TYR A 124 5.11 9.38 -4.20
CA TYR A 124 5.60 8.30 -5.05
C TYR A 124 5.03 6.93 -4.68
N THR A 125 5.17 6.00 -5.62
CA THR A 125 4.78 4.60 -5.47
C THR A 125 6.03 3.74 -5.35
N VAL A 126 5.99 2.74 -4.47
CA VAL A 126 7.08 1.80 -4.23
C VAL A 126 6.62 0.36 -4.49
N ASP A 127 7.48 -0.42 -5.12
CA ASP A 127 7.26 -1.82 -5.41
C ASP A 127 8.43 -2.67 -4.86
N THR A 128 8.16 -3.39 -3.78
CA THR A 128 9.02 -4.41 -3.18
C THR A 128 8.26 -5.74 -3.06
N ALA A 129 7.37 -6.03 -4.03
CA ALA A 129 6.48 -7.18 -4.04
C ALA A 129 5.52 -7.22 -2.82
N CYS A 130 5.56 -8.27 -2.00
CA CYS A 130 4.66 -8.40 -0.85
C CYS A 130 4.98 -7.41 0.29
N GLY A 131 6.18 -6.81 0.28
CA GLY A 131 6.61 -5.83 1.27
C GLY A 131 6.30 -4.37 0.92
N SER A 132 5.64 -4.10 -0.21
CA SER A 132 5.51 -2.74 -0.75
C SER A 132 4.83 -1.77 0.21
N SER A 133 3.68 -2.14 0.79
CA SER A 133 2.93 -1.26 1.71
C SER A 133 3.71 -0.96 2.99
N MET A 134 4.44 -1.95 3.52
CA MET A 134 5.27 -1.77 4.69
C MET A 134 6.52 -0.91 4.38
N THR A 135 7.08 -1.03 3.18
CA THR A 135 8.17 -0.18 2.71
C THR A 135 7.69 1.28 2.56
N ALA A 136 6.48 1.49 2.03
CA ALA A 136 5.84 2.79 1.97
C ALA A 136 5.63 3.39 3.37
N LEU A 137 5.22 2.57 4.34
CA LEU A 137 5.08 2.98 5.74
C LEU A 137 6.39 3.48 6.34
N GLU A 138 7.48 2.71 6.15
CA GLU A 138 8.80 3.13 6.61
C GLU A 138 9.22 4.47 6.00
N HIS A 139 9.03 4.63 4.69
CA HIS A 139 9.39 5.87 3.99
C HIS A 139 8.62 7.09 4.51
N ALA A 140 7.34 6.91 4.83
CA ALA A 140 6.51 7.94 5.43
C ALA A 140 6.96 8.30 6.83
N LEU A 141 7.27 7.31 7.67
CA LEU A 141 7.76 7.51 9.03
C LEU A 141 9.09 8.28 9.03
N ARG A 142 10.02 7.89 8.14
CA ARG A 142 11.28 8.63 7.95
C ARG A 142 11.02 10.06 7.48
N ALA A 143 10.12 10.27 6.52
CA ALA A 143 9.82 11.62 6.03
C ALA A 143 9.24 12.54 7.10
N ILE A 144 8.39 12.02 8.00
CA ILE A 144 7.88 12.77 9.15
C ILE A 144 9.00 13.04 10.17
N HIS A 145 9.81 12.02 10.47
CA HIS A 145 10.91 12.12 11.44
C HIS A 145 11.99 13.13 11.01
N ASP A 146 12.36 13.12 9.73
CA ASP A 146 13.32 14.04 9.13
C ASP A 146 12.77 15.48 9.00
N GLY A 147 11.50 15.71 9.35
CA GLY A 147 10.84 17.01 9.18
C GLY A 147 10.53 17.38 7.72
N ARG A 148 10.64 16.43 6.78
CA ARG A 148 10.26 16.62 5.38
C ARG A 148 8.74 16.72 5.20
N CYS A 149 8.00 16.08 6.11
CA CYS A 149 6.54 16.11 6.15
C CYS A 149 6.02 16.42 7.57
N GLU A 150 4.86 17.06 7.66
CA GLU A 150 4.11 17.20 8.93
C GLU A 150 3.14 16.04 9.17
N ALA A 151 2.64 15.45 8.08
CA ALA A 151 1.79 14.27 8.06
C ALA A 151 2.11 13.43 6.81
N ALA A 152 1.67 12.18 6.78
CA ALA A 152 1.84 11.35 5.59
C ALA A 152 0.67 10.38 5.41
N LEU A 153 0.26 10.19 4.17
CA LEU A 153 -0.65 9.13 3.75
C LEU A 153 0.17 7.94 3.27
N VAL A 154 -0.18 6.76 3.77
CA VAL A 154 0.42 5.50 3.35
C VAL A 154 -0.69 4.63 2.80
N GLY A 155 -0.62 4.37 1.49
CA GLY A 155 -1.59 3.55 0.78
C GLY A 155 -1.02 2.18 0.42
N GLY A 156 -1.89 1.19 0.31
CA GLY A 156 -1.57 -0.12 -0.24
C GLY A 156 -2.75 -0.65 -1.04
N GLY A 157 -2.48 -1.35 -2.13
CA GLY A 157 -3.53 -1.90 -2.99
C GLY A 157 -3.08 -3.12 -3.77
N SER A 158 -3.90 -4.18 -3.72
CA SER A 158 -3.76 -5.35 -4.58
C SER A 158 -5.15 -5.84 -4.98
N LEU A 159 -5.42 -5.89 -6.29
CA LEU A 159 -6.66 -6.40 -6.87
C LEU A 159 -6.30 -7.47 -7.92
N SER A 160 -7.16 -8.49 -8.06
CA SER A 160 -7.01 -9.57 -9.04
C SER A 160 -8.19 -9.51 -10.01
N LEU A 161 -8.09 -8.57 -10.94
CA LEU A 161 -9.14 -8.26 -11.90
C LEU A 161 -9.04 -9.15 -13.15
N HIS A 162 -7.84 -9.67 -13.45
CA HIS A 162 -7.61 -10.60 -14.55
C HIS A 162 -7.09 -11.96 -14.04
N PRO A 163 -7.49 -13.11 -14.65
CA PRO A 163 -7.06 -14.43 -14.18
C PRO A 163 -5.57 -14.74 -14.44
N GLN A 164 -4.96 -14.12 -15.46
CA GLN A 164 -3.58 -14.45 -15.86
C GLN A 164 -2.54 -14.24 -14.74
N PRO A 165 -2.49 -13.10 -14.02
CA PRO A 165 -1.64 -12.95 -12.84
C PRO A 165 -1.85 -14.07 -11.81
N LEU A 166 -3.09 -14.47 -11.55
CA LEU A 166 -3.40 -15.54 -10.59
C LEU A 166 -2.86 -16.90 -11.05
N ILE A 167 -2.97 -17.23 -12.35
CA ILE A 167 -2.42 -18.48 -12.91
C ILE A 167 -0.90 -18.51 -12.79
N LEU A 168 -0.23 -17.38 -13.09
CA LEU A 168 1.22 -17.26 -12.93
C LEU A 168 1.63 -17.45 -11.47
N HIS A 169 0.88 -16.89 -10.52
CA HIS A 169 1.10 -17.11 -9.09
C HIS A 169 0.86 -18.57 -8.68
N GLY A 170 -0.20 -19.22 -9.19
CA GLY A 170 -0.46 -20.65 -8.93
C GLY A 170 0.73 -21.52 -9.29
N ARG A 171 1.35 -21.25 -10.45
CA ARG A 171 2.51 -21.98 -10.97
C ARG A 171 3.82 -21.68 -10.24
N THR A 172 3.98 -20.48 -9.66
CA THR A 172 5.29 -20.00 -9.13
C THR A 172 5.38 -19.91 -7.61
N LEU A 173 4.24 -19.72 -6.92
CA LEU A 173 4.18 -19.46 -5.47
C LEU A 173 3.37 -20.52 -4.71
N ARG A 174 2.86 -21.56 -5.40
CA ARG A 174 2.07 -22.68 -4.85
C ARG A 174 0.90 -22.18 -3.99
N MET A 175 -0.20 -21.83 -4.66
CA MET A 175 -1.45 -21.49 -3.99
C MET A 175 -2.04 -22.70 -3.26
N SER A 176 -2.69 -22.46 -2.11
CA SER A 176 -3.37 -23.52 -1.36
C SER A 176 -4.53 -24.10 -2.20
N PRO A 177 -4.56 -25.42 -2.51
CA PRO A 177 -5.59 -26.03 -3.36
C PRO A 177 -6.97 -26.03 -2.70
N ASP A 178 -7.02 -25.97 -1.37
CA ASP A 178 -8.26 -25.97 -0.59
C ASP A 178 -8.70 -24.57 -0.15
N SER A 179 -8.12 -23.52 -0.74
CA SER A 179 -8.44 -22.12 -0.43
C SER A 179 -8.27 -21.75 1.04
N LYS A 180 -7.27 -22.32 1.72
CA LYS A 180 -6.98 -22.01 3.13
C LYS A 180 -5.52 -21.66 3.35
N THR A 181 -5.28 -20.49 3.92
CA THR A 181 -3.96 -20.13 4.45
C THR A 181 -3.87 -20.64 5.88
N ARG A 182 -3.21 -21.76 6.10
CA ARG A 182 -3.00 -22.33 7.44
C ARG A 182 -1.69 -21.81 8.05
N SER A 183 -1.73 -20.64 8.67
CA SER A 183 -0.54 -20.02 9.27
C SER A 183 0.04 -20.90 10.37
N LEU A 184 1.30 -21.32 10.21
CA LEU A 184 2.08 -22.11 11.18
C LEU A 184 1.53 -23.52 11.47
N ASP A 185 0.60 -24.01 10.66
CA ASP A 185 0.02 -25.36 10.79
C ASP A 185 0.94 -26.39 10.11
N GLU A 186 1.02 -27.60 10.68
CA GLU A 186 1.80 -28.71 10.10
C GLU A 186 1.28 -29.12 8.70
N ASN A 187 -0.01 -28.91 8.44
CA ASN A 187 -0.68 -29.19 7.18
C ASN A 187 -0.71 -27.98 6.23
N ALA A 188 0.12 -26.97 6.46
CA ALA A 188 0.25 -25.82 5.58
C ALA A 188 0.70 -26.24 4.17
N ASN A 189 -0.15 -25.99 3.18
CA ASN A 189 0.02 -26.48 1.81
C ASN A 189 0.04 -25.35 0.75
N GLY A 190 0.17 -24.10 1.18
CA GLY A 190 0.20 -22.91 0.33
C GLY A 190 -0.50 -21.71 0.98
N CYS A 191 -0.60 -20.59 0.25
CA CYS A 191 -1.36 -19.42 0.66
C CYS A 191 -2.49 -19.12 -0.34
N VAL A 192 -3.52 -18.42 0.14
CA VAL A 192 -4.63 -17.93 -0.67
C VAL A 192 -4.39 -16.47 -0.99
N ARG A 193 -4.63 -16.09 -2.25
CA ARG A 193 -4.59 -14.69 -2.65
C ARG A 193 -5.86 -13.98 -2.17
N SER A 194 -5.66 -12.79 -1.63
CA SER A 194 -6.72 -11.87 -1.27
C SER A 194 -6.48 -10.52 -1.91
N GLU A 195 -7.57 -9.79 -2.05
CA GLU A 195 -7.60 -8.43 -2.52
C GLU A 195 -7.81 -7.47 -1.37
N GLY A 196 -7.38 -6.24 -1.54
CA GLY A 196 -7.59 -5.20 -0.56
C GLY A 196 -6.96 -3.89 -1.01
N VAL A 197 -7.60 -2.79 -0.60
CA VAL A 197 -7.06 -1.45 -0.73
C VAL A 197 -7.22 -0.78 0.61
N CYS A 198 -6.14 -0.24 1.16
CA CYS A 198 -6.15 0.44 2.44
C CYS A 198 -5.31 1.71 2.39
N VAL A 199 -5.70 2.69 3.18
CA VAL A 199 -4.94 3.92 3.38
C VAL A 199 -4.91 4.22 4.87
N VAL A 200 -3.74 4.63 5.35
CA VAL A 200 -3.54 5.08 6.73
C VAL A 200 -2.98 6.50 6.73
N LEU A 201 -3.45 7.32 7.66
CA LEU A 201 -2.92 8.67 7.89
C LEU A 201 -1.98 8.64 9.09
N LEU A 202 -0.77 9.12 8.89
CA LEU A 202 0.26 9.28 9.90
C LEU A 202 0.40 10.75 10.28
N GLN A 203 0.43 11.01 11.58
CA GLN A 203 0.69 12.33 12.14
C GLN A 203 1.62 12.22 13.34
N LYS A 204 2.31 13.32 13.66
CA LYS A 204 2.98 13.44 14.95
C LYS A 204 1.95 13.31 16.07
N ALA A 205 2.30 12.64 17.15
CA ALA A 205 1.37 12.33 18.24
C ALA A 205 0.71 13.58 18.86
N ALA A 206 1.41 14.72 18.84
CA ALA A 206 0.89 15.99 19.35
C ALA A 206 -0.22 16.58 18.46
N ASP A 207 -0.23 16.26 17.17
CA ASP A 207 -1.12 16.84 16.17
C ASP A 207 -2.33 15.91 15.87
N ALA A 208 -2.29 14.67 16.37
CA ALA A 208 -3.31 13.66 16.10
C ALA A 208 -4.56 13.86 16.99
N LYS A 209 -5.70 14.14 16.35
CA LYS A 209 -7.00 14.28 17.05
C LYS A 209 -7.55 12.95 17.55
N ARG A 210 -7.35 11.86 16.78
CA ARG A 210 -7.84 10.50 17.08
C ARG A 210 -6.73 9.47 16.90
N PRO A 211 -5.78 9.39 17.84
CA PRO A 211 -4.68 8.44 17.74
C PRO A 211 -5.13 6.99 18.00
N LEU A 212 -4.84 6.05 17.09
CA LEU A 212 -5.05 4.61 17.36
C LEU A 212 -3.83 3.97 18.01
N VAL A 213 -2.68 3.97 17.33
CA VAL A 213 -1.49 3.22 17.77
C VAL A 213 -0.20 4.03 17.55
N PRO A 214 0.73 4.12 18.52
CA PRO A 214 2.07 4.67 18.29
C PRO A 214 2.94 3.71 17.47
N LEU A 215 3.63 4.23 16.45
CA LEU A 215 4.51 3.47 15.57
C LEU A 215 5.97 3.79 15.85
N ASN A 216 6.77 2.73 16.01
CA ASN A 216 8.23 2.75 15.92
C ASN A 216 8.62 1.68 14.89
N THR A 217 9.30 2.05 13.81
CA THR A 217 9.78 1.11 12.80
C THR A 217 11.26 1.32 12.48
N ALA A 218 11.94 0.23 12.15
CA ALA A 218 13.27 0.24 11.56
C ALA A 218 13.28 -0.80 10.44
N PHE A 219 13.39 -0.36 9.18
CA PHE A 219 13.50 -1.24 8.02
C PHE A 219 14.92 -1.22 7.45
N ASN A 220 15.55 -2.39 7.35
CA ASN A 220 16.80 -2.59 6.63
C ASN A 220 16.58 -3.63 5.52
N THR A 221 16.35 -3.18 4.29
CA THR A 221 16.25 -4.05 3.12
C THR A 221 17.63 -4.18 2.45
N ARG A 222 18.36 -5.25 2.77
CA ARG A 222 19.36 -5.81 1.85
C ARG A 222 18.62 -6.76 0.91
N LEU A 223 18.31 -6.30 -0.30
CA LEU A 223 17.82 -7.15 -1.39
C LEU A 223 18.96 -8.07 -1.82
N LEU A 224 18.93 -9.32 -1.35
CA LEU A 224 19.70 -10.40 -1.97
C LEU A 224 18.77 -11.12 -2.94
N VAL A 225 19.03 -10.92 -4.22
CA VAL A 225 18.33 -11.60 -5.32
C VAL A 225 18.78 -13.06 -5.30
N ASN A 226 17.97 -13.96 -4.75
CA ASN A 226 18.00 -15.36 -5.13
C ASN A 226 16.54 -15.83 -5.27
N THR A 227 16.15 -16.07 -6.51
CA THR A 227 14.77 -16.38 -6.89
C THR A 227 14.32 -17.69 -6.24
N THR A 228 13.15 -17.67 -5.60
CA THR A 228 12.32 -18.81 -5.14
C THR A 228 12.52 -19.44 -3.76
N SER A 229 13.32 -18.88 -2.83
CA SER A 229 13.28 -19.34 -1.42
C SER A 229 13.62 -18.22 -0.42
N PRO A 230 12.81 -17.97 0.63
CA PRO A 230 13.19 -17.03 1.68
C PRO A 230 14.24 -17.68 2.61
N PRO A 231 15.48 -17.16 2.70
CA PRO A 231 16.43 -17.63 3.70
C PRO A 231 16.02 -17.12 5.09
N ILE A 232 15.52 -18.02 5.94
CA ILE A 232 15.08 -17.75 7.33
C ILE A 232 16.16 -17.00 8.14
N ARG A 233 17.45 -17.23 7.85
CA ARG A 233 18.57 -16.64 8.59
C ARG A 233 18.68 -15.10 8.52
N HIS A 234 18.13 -14.45 7.49
CA HIS A 234 18.25 -12.99 7.34
C HIS A 234 17.02 -12.20 7.82
N ALA A 235 15.85 -12.83 7.93
CA ALA A 235 14.65 -12.22 8.54
C ALA A 235 14.83 -11.96 10.05
N VAL A 236 15.76 -12.67 10.70
CA VAL A 236 16.14 -12.48 12.11
C VAL A 236 16.97 -11.20 12.33
N CYS A 237 17.71 -10.75 11.31
CA CYS A 237 18.59 -9.58 11.40
C CYS A 237 17.86 -8.23 11.64
N PRO A 238 16.70 -7.92 11.01
CA PRO A 238 15.97 -6.68 11.29
C PRO A 238 15.21 -6.66 12.63
N VAL A 239 14.88 -7.83 13.20
CA VAL A 239 14.16 -7.92 14.48
C VAL A 239 15.11 -7.68 15.67
N ARG A 240 16.35 -8.17 15.59
CA ARG A 240 17.34 -8.06 16.68
C ARG A 240 17.61 -6.63 17.18
N PRO A 241 17.82 -5.60 16.33
CA PRO A 241 18.03 -4.24 16.81
C PRO A 241 16.85 -3.66 17.60
N VAL A 242 15.62 -4.00 17.21
CA VAL A 242 14.39 -3.55 17.89
C VAL A 242 14.17 -4.32 19.20
N ASP A 243 14.41 -5.64 19.18
CA ASP A 243 14.32 -6.49 20.37
C ASP A 243 15.42 -6.19 21.40
N ASP A 244 16.65 -5.95 20.96
CA ASP A 244 17.79 -5.64 21.83
C ASP A 244 17.60 -4.27 22.49
N ALA A 245 17.06 -3.30 21.76
CA ALA A 245 16.65 -2.01 22.31
C ALA A 245 15.53 -2.13 23.36
N PHE A 246 14.53 -2.98 23.08
CA PHE A 246 13.43 -3.25 24.01
C PHE A 246 13.94 -3.94 25.29
N LYS A 247 14.80 -4.96 25.14
CA LYS A 247 15.41 -5.69 26.26
C LYS A 247 16.33 -4.82 27.11
N GLN A 248 17.05 -3.86 26.50
CA GLN A 248 18.00 -2.98 27.19
C GLN A 248 17.34 -1.75 27.83
N ARG A 249 16.00 -1.59 27.73
CA ARG A 249 15.25 -0.40 28.19
C ARG A 249 15.89 0.93 27.74
N LYS A 250 16.54 0.93 26.57
CA LYS A 250 17.20 2.13 26.04
C LYS A 250 16.15 3.21 25.78
N LYS A 251 16.52 4.47 25.98
CA LYS A 251 15.66 5.59 25.52
C LYS A 251 15.56 5.48 24.00
N TRP A 252 14.34 5.56 23.45
CA TRP A 252 14.11 5.35 22.01
C TRP A 252 14.89 6.31 21.09
N SER A 253 15.41 7.43 21.61
CA SER A 253 16.38 8.30 20.93
C SER A 253 17.72 7.63 20.60
N GLU A 254 18.12 6.61 21.37
CA GLU A 254 19.39 5.90 21.26
C GLU A 254 19.29 4.68 20.34
N VAL A 255 18.07 4.25 20.02
CA VAL A 255 17.77 3.04 19.25
C VAL A 255 17.74 3.32 17.74
N LEU A 256 17.40 4.55 17.37
CA LEU A 256 17.15 4.95 15.98
C LEU A 256 18.40 5.09 15.12
N PHE A 257 19.63 4.99 15.66
CA PHE A 257 20.82 5.46 14.94
C PHE A 257 22.14 4.77 15.27
N GLN A 258 22.14 3.48 15.63
CA GLN A 258 23.40 2.72 15.50
C GLN A 258 23.58 2.24 14.05
N ASN A 259 24.43 3.02 13.37
CA ASN A 259 24.96 2.88 12.01
C ASN A 259 24.21 3.65 10.91
N LEU A 260 24.58 4.92 10.75
CA LEU A 260 25.32 5.31 9.54
C LEU A 260 26.08 6.65 9.65
N HIS A 261 25.68 7.64 10.44
CA HIS A 261 26.52 8.81 10.76
C HIS A 261 26.11 9.44 12.10
N GLY A 262 27.07 9.60 13.02
CA GLY A 262 26.86 9.97 14.42
C GLY A 262 26.31 11.38 14.67
N ARG A 263 25.01 11.59 14.48
CA ARG A 263 24.27 12.74 15.02
C ARG A 263 22.93 12.32 15.58
N THR A 264 22.68 12.72 16.83
CA THR A 264 21.42 12.53 17.57
C THR A 264 20.33 13.50 17.11
N PRO A 265 19.13 13.03 16.69
CA PRO A 265 17.97 13.89 16.48
C PRO A 265 17.00 13.89 17.68
N SER A 266 16.27 15.00 17.80
CA SER A 266 15.28 15.31 18.84
C SER A 266 14.00 14.46 18.76
N HIS A 267 13.48 14.08 19.93
CA HIS A 267 12.33 13.20 20.13
C HIS A 267 11.02 13.64 19.44
N SER A 268 10.40 12.77 18.63
CA SER A 268 8.96 12.84 18.30
C SER A 268 8.39 11.43 18.04
N ARG A 269 7.23 11.12 18.65
CA ARG A 269 6.48 9.85 18.47
C ARG A 269 5.42 10.03 17.38
N VAL A 270 5.29 9.09 16.45
CA VAL A 270 4.28 9.12 15.36
C VAL A 270 3.16 8.11 15.66
N LYS A 271 1.90 8.43 15.34
CA LYS A 271 0.75 7.55 15.54
C LYS A 271 -0.03 7.28 14.24
N CYS A 272 -0.65 6.11 14.13
CA CYS A 272 -1.39 5.60 12.97
C CYS A 272 -2.93 5.72 13.15
N VAL A 273 -3.66 5.88 12.04
CA VAL A 273 -5.13 5.81 11.93
C VAL A 273 -5.49 4.93 10.73
N THR A 274 -6.38 3.93 10.90
CA THR A 274 -6.69 2.90 9.88
C THR A 274 -8.19 2.84 9.58
N SER A 275 -8.55 2.83 8.30
CA SER A 275 -9.90 2.42 7.84
C SER A 275 -9.81 1.06 7.12
N HIS A 276 -10.74 0.17 7.43
CA HIS A 276 -10.87 -1.15 6.81
C HIS A 276 -12.27 -1.30 6.21
N VAL A 277 -12.34 -1.81 4.98
CA VAL A 277 -13.52 -2.39 4.34
C VAL A 277 -13.14 -3.78 3.85
#